data_AF-A0A2M8G0Z1-F1
#
_entry.id   AF-A0A2M8G0Z1-F1
#
_cell.length_a   1.000
_cell.length_b   1.000
_cell.length_c   1.000
_cell.angle_alpha   90.00
_cell.angle_beta   90.00
_cell.angle_gamma   90.00
#
_symmetry.space_group_name_H-M   'P 1'
#
loop_
_entity.id
_entity.type
_entity.pdbx_description
1 polymer ?
#
loop_
_entity_poly.entity_id
_entity_poly.type
_entity_poly.pdbx_seq_one_letter_code
_entity_poly.pdbx_strand_id
1 'polypeptide(L)' 'MMIVKCESALTRELKNNPALMPVLKAGDLTEVKLIEKTGRVAYFEIPRIGTGIVYGIELLNAKDV' A
#
# COMPACT_ATOMS: atom_id res chain seq x y z
N MET A 1 -32.61 0.74 15.38
CA MET A 1 -31.34 1.49 15.38
C MET A 1 -31.06 1.93 13.95
N MET A 2 -31.31 3.20 13.64
CA MET A 2 -31.09 3.76 12.30
C MET A 2 -29.63 4.22 12.20
N ILE A 3 -28.85 3.63 11.31
CA ILE A 3 -27.49 4.09 11.02
C ILE A 3 -27.65 5.24 10.01
N VAL A 4 -27.51 6.49 10.46
CA VAL A 4 -27.50 7.66 9.58
C VAL A 4 -26.15 7.67 8.85
N LYS A 5 -26.18 7.42 7.54
CA LYS A 5 -24.98 7.37 6.72
C LYS A 5 -24.59 8.78 6.27
N CYS A 6 -23.73 9.43 7.05
CA CYS A 6 -23.08 10.68 6.64
C CYS A 6 -21.98 10.37 5.61
N GLU A 7 -22.31 10.32 4.33
CA GLU A 7 -21.31 10.20 3.28
C GLU A 7 -20.72 11.58 2.95
N SER A 8 -19.42 11.73 3.21
CA SER A 8 -18.66 12.90 2.75
C SER A 8 -18.48 12.84 1.23
N ALA A 9 -18.37 14.01 0.58
CA ALA A 9 -18.16 14.09 -0.87
C ALA A 9 -16.95 13.26 -1.34
N LEU A 10 -15.90 13.22 -0.51
CA LEU A 10 -14.70 12.39 -0.73
C LEU A 10 -15.03 10.89 -0.80
N THR A 11 -15.94 10.41 0.06
CA THR A 11 -16.34 8.99 0.07
C THR A 11 -17.09 8.62 -1.21
N ARG A 12 -17.89 9.56 -1.74
CA ARG A 12 -18.66 9.36 -2.97
C ARG A 12 -17.76 9.34 -4.20
N GLU A 13 -16.76 10.23 -4.26
CA GLU A 13 -15.73 10.23 -5.31
C GLU A 13 -14.93 8.93 -5.33
N LEU A 14 -14.46 8.45 -4.17
CA LEU A 14 -13.70 7.19 -4.08
C LEU A 14 -14.50 5.96 -4.54
N LYS A 15 -15.81 5.93 -4.28
CA LYS A 15 -16.69 4.85 -4.74
C LYS A 15 -16.95 4.88 -6.24
N ASN A 16 -17.08 6.08 -6.80
CA ASN A 16 -17.38 6.26 -8.22
C ASN A 16 -16.14 6.06 -9.10
N ASN A 17 -14.95 6.26 -8.55
CA ASN A 17 -13.68 6.09 -9.24
C ASN A 17 -12.75 5.11 -8.50
N PRO A 18 -12.99 3.79 -8.61
CA PRO A 18 -12.12 2.78 -8.01
C PRO A 18 -10.67 2.82 -8.54
N ALA A 19 -10.44 3.42 -9.71
CA ALA A 19 -9.10 3.67 -10.26
C ALA A 19 -8.24 4.62 -9.39
N LEU A 20 -8.85 5.39 -8.49
CA LEU A 20 -8.16 6.27 -7.54
C LEU A 20 -7.56 5.49 -6.35
N MET A 21 -7.97 4.24 -6.14
CA MET A 21 -7.43 3.34 -5.14
C MET A 21 -6.90 2.07 -5.83
N PRO A 22 -5.70 2.15 -6.45
CA PRO A 22 -5.09 0.97 -7.02
C PRO A 22 -4.86 -0.07 -5.92
N VAL A 23 -5.34 -1.29 -6.15
CA VAL A 23 -5.11 -2.43 -5.28
C VAL A 23 -4.01 -3.27 -5.91
N LEU A 24 -2.93 -3.51 -5.18
CA LEU A 24 -1.89 -4.44 -5.62
C LEU A 24 -2.47 -5.85 -5.67
N LYS A 25 -2.30 -6.51 -6.81
CA LYS A 25 -2.59 -7.94 -6.96
C LYS A 25 -1.30 -8.73 -6.82
N ALA A 26 -1.44 -10.00 -6.45
CA ALA A 26 -0.31 -10.91 -6.42
C ALA A 26 0.29 -11.04 -7.84
N GLY A 27 1.61 -10.82 -7.94
CA GLY A 27 2.34 -10.84 -9.21
C GLY A 27 2.47 -9.48 -9.91
N ASP A 28 1.86 -8.43 -9.37
CA ASP A 28 2.06 -7.07 -9.88
C ASP A 28 3.49 -6.58 -9.56
N LEU A 29 4.16 -6.04 -10.57
CA LEU A 29 5.44 -5.33 -10.41
C LEU A 29 5.15 -3.85 -10.25
N THR A 30 5.62 -3.27 -9.15
CA THR A 30 5.49 -1.83 -8.89
C THR A 30 6.82 -1.26 -8.42
N GLU A 31 7.07 0.00 -8.77
CA GLU A 31 8.18 0.76 -8.24
C GLU A 31 7.80 1.32 -6.86
N VAL A 32 8.75 1.26 -5.93
CA VAL A 32 8.56 1.69 -4.55
C VAL A 32 9.79 2.47 -4.08
N LYS A 33 9.61 3.34 -3.09
CA LYS A 33 10.71 4.09 -2.49
C LYS A 33 11.08 3.48 -1.15
N LEU A 34 12.35 3.12 -0.96
CA LEU A 34 12.84 2.70 0.35
C LEU A 34 12.76 3.88 1.34
N ILE A 35 12.05 3.67 2.44
CA ILE A 35 11.94 4.65 3.54
C ILE A 35 13.04 4.37 4.56
N GLU A 36 13.07 3.14 5.06
CA GLU A 36 13.98 2.73 6.13
C GLU A 36 14.26 1.23 6.03
N LYS A 37 15.51 0.84 6.31
CA LYS A 37 15.94 -0.55 6.42
C LYS A 37 16.54 -0.76 7.80
N THR A 38 15.88 -1.60 8.60
CA THR A 38 16.38 -2.09 9.89
C THR A 38 16.75 -3.57 9.74
N GLY A 39 17.46 -4.13 10.73
CA GLY A 39 18.17 -5.41 10.55
C GLY A 39 17.36 -6.60 9.98
N ARG A 40 16.03 -6.65 10.15
CA ARG A 40 15.18 -7.71 9.60
C ARG A 40 13.96 -7.20 8.83
N VAL A 41 13.86 -5.88 8.62
CA VAL A 41 12.67 -5.24 8.08
C VAL A 41 13.08 -4.09 7.17
N ALA A 42 12.49 -4.03 5.97
CA ALA A 42 12.58 -2.89 5.07
C ALA A 42 11.18 -2.31 4.85
N TYR A 43 11.07 -1.00 5.03
CA TYR A 43 9.86 -0.23 4.83
C TYR A 43 9.92 0.49 3.49
N PHE A 44 8.86 0.38 2.71
CA PHE A 44 8.76 0.98 1.39
C PHE A 44 7.51 1.83 1.29
N GLU A 45 7.63 2.99 0.64
CA GLU A 45 6.50 3.80 0.23
C GLU A 45 6.04 3.34 -1.15
N ILE A 46 4.78 2.90 -1.23
CA ILE A 46 4.12 2.48 -2.45
C ILE A 46 3.21 3.64 -2.90
N PRO A 47 3.47 4.24 -4.06
CA PRO A 47 2.68 5.36 -4.54
C PRO A 47 1.19 5.01 -4.63
N ARG A 48 0.32 5.88 -4.10
CA ARG A 48 -1.15 5.77 -4.16
C ARG A 48 -1.77 4.61 -3.36
N ILE A 49 -0.96 3.87 -2.59
CA ILE A 49 -1.44 2.73 -1.80
C ILE A 49 -1.10 2.92 -0.32
N GLY A 50 0.16 3.21 0.00
CA GLY A 50 0.60 3.38 1.38
C GLY A 50 1.99 2.79 1.62
N THR A 51 2.22 2.25 2.82
CA THR A 51 3.53 1.68 3.21
C THR A 51 3.53 0.17 3.10
N GLY A 52 4.45 -0.38 2.32
CA GLY A 52 4.76 -1.81 2.25
C GLY A 52 5.89 -2.17 3.21
N ILE A 53 5.87 -3.41 3.71
CA ILE A 53 6.88 -3.94 4.60
C ILE A 53 7.38 -5.27 4.03
N VAL A 54 8.69 -5.41 3.87
CA VAL A 54 9.34 -6.67 3.53
C VAL A 54 10.19 -7.10 4.72
N TYR A 55 10.07 -8.37 5.13
CA TYR A 55 10.72 -8.87 6.33
C TYR A 55 11.22 -10.30 6.17
N GLY A 56 12.14 -10.69 7.07
CA GLY A 56 12.59 -12.08 7.18
C GLY A 56 13.29 -12.58 5.91
N ILE A 57 12.89 -13.77 5.44
CA ILE A 57 13.56 -14.47 4.34
C ILE A 57 13.46 -13.72 3.00
N GLU A 58 12.38 -12.97 2.78
CA GLU A 58 12.20 -12.15 1.59
C GLU A 58 13.24 -11.03 1.51
N LEU A 59 13.54 -10.39 2.65
CA LEU A 59 14.59 -9.37 2.74
C LEU A 59 15.99 -9.97 2.70
N LEU A 60 16.22 -11.12 3.34
CA LEU A 60 17.54 -11.78 3.38
C LEU A 60 17.96 -12.35 2.02
N ASN A 61 16.99 -12.75 1.19
CA ASN A 61 17.25 -13.25 -0.15
C ASN A 61 17.40 -12.13 -1.19
N ALA A 62 17.07 -10.89 -0.84
CA ALA A 62 17.29 -9.77 -1.73
C ALA A 62 18.80 -9.52 -1.86
N LYS A 63 19.32 -9.61 -3.08
CA LYS A 63 20.76 -9.46 -3.36
C LYS A 63 21.28 -8.08 -2.98
N ASP A 64 20.45 -7.06 -3.17
CA ASP A 64 20.73 -5.68 -2.80
C ASP A 64 19.39 -4.94 -2.62
N VAL A 65 19.30 -4.09 -1.59
CA VAL A 65 18.14 -3.24 -1.25
C VAL A 65 18.65 -1.93 -0.68
#